data_AF-A0A946ICW6-F1
#
_entry.id   AF-A0A946ICW6-F1
#
_cell.length_a   1.000
_cell.length_b   1.000
_cell.length_c   1.000
_cell.angle_alpha   90.00
_cell.angle_beta   90.00
_cell.angle_gamma   90.00
#
_symmetry.space_group_name_H-M   'P 1'
#
loop_
_entity.id
_entity.type
_entity.pdbx_description
1 polymer ?
#
loop_
_entity_poly.entity_id
_entity_poly.type
_entity_poly.pdbx_seq_one_letter_code
_entity_poly.pdbx_strand_id
1 'polypeptide(L)'
;MTHEFFPQLEALLKNAYAPYSNFPVAAMIKGASGAIYSGVNVENAAYPQGWCAEASAIAAMVSSGETEIYELAVMAKSDEICTPCG
;
A
#
# COMPACT_ATOMS: atom_id res chain seq x y z
N MET A 1 -15.78 -3.29 10.30
CA MET A 1 -14.54 -2.54 10.04
C MET A 1 -13.85 -3.19 8.85
N THR A 2 -13.28 -2.38 7.94
CA THR A 2 -12.33 -2.71 6.85
C THR A 2 -12.70 -3.67 5.68
N HIS A 3 -13.84 -4.38 5.66
CA HIS A 3 -14.15 -5.26 4.51
C HIS A 3 -14.30 -4.54 3.16
N GLU A 4 -14.55 -3.23 3.17
CA GLU A 4 -14.76 -2.43 1.95
C GLU A 4 -13.55 -2.43 1.01
N PHE A 5 -12.33 -2.60 1.55
CA PHE A 5 -11.09 -2.59 0.77
C PHE A 5 -10.57 -3.98 0.41
N PHE A 6 -11.12 -5.05 0.97
CA PHE A 6 -10.49 -6.37 0.90
C PHE A 6 -10.36 -6.90 -0.55
N PRO A 7 -11.42 -6.89 -1.38
CA PRO A 7 -11.29 -7.32 -2.78
C PRO A 7 -10.34 -6.45 -3.61
N GLN A 8 -10.30 -5.14 -3.33
CA GLN A 8 -9.47 -4.17 -4.05
C GLN A 8 -8.00 -4.31 -3.68
N LEU A 9 -7.69 -4.52 -2.39
CA LEU A 9 -6.35 -4.82 -1.91
C LEU A 9 -5.80 -6.10 -2.52
N GLU A 10 -6.60 -7.18 -2.55
CA GLU A 10 -6.22 -8.45 -3.15
C GLU A 10 -5.90 -8.28 -4.64
N ALA A 11 -6.74 -7.53 -5.37
CA ALA A 11 -6.52 -7.23 -6.78
C ALA A 11 -5.28 -6.35 -7.03
N LEU A 12 -4.90 -5.48 -6.08
CA LEU A 12 -3.74 -4.60 -6.18
C LEU A 12 -2.41 -5.33 -6.00
N LEU A 13 -2.37 -6.46 -5.28
CA LEU A 13 -1.13 -7.22 -5.05
C LEU A 13 -0.39 -7.58 -6.34
N LYS A 14 -1.12 -7.83 -7.44
CA LYS A 14 -0.52 -8.16 -8.75
C LYS A 14 0.26 -7.00 -9.39
N ASN A 15 0.05 -5.78 -8.91
CA ASN A 15 0.73 -4.57 -9.43
C ASN A 15 2.05 -4.30 -8.71
N ALA A 16 2.32 -4.96 -7.59
CA ALA A 16 3.57 -4.81 -6.85
C ALA A 16 4.78 -5.16 -7.74
N TYR A 17 5.78 -4.30 -7.72
CA TYR A 17 7.07 -4.60 -8.32
C TYR A 17 7.99 -5.13 -7.22
N ALA A 18 7.97 -6.45 -7.00
CA ALA A 18 8.74 -7.09 -5.94
C ALA A 18 9.57 -8.30 -6.42
N PRO A 19 10.41 -8.17 -7.48
CA PRO A 19 11.13 -9.30 -8.04
C PRO A 19 12.28 -9.81 -7.17
N TYR A 20 12.75 -9.02 -6.20
CA TYR A 20 13.90 -9.38 -5.37
C TYR A 20 13.47 -10.15 -4.13
N SER A 21 12.45 -9.67 -3.39
CA SER A 21 11.92 -10.39 -2.22
C SER A 21 10.88 -11.44 -2.57
N ASN A 22 10.19 -11.31 -3.70
CA ASN A 22 8.98 -12.07 -4.03
C ASN A 22 7.86 -11.90 -2.97
N PHE A 23 7.80 -10.72 -2.33
CA PHE A 23 6.82 -10.40 -1.29
C PHE A 23 5.94 -9.20 -1.70
N PRO A 24 4.84 -9.43 -2.44
CA PRO A 24 3.89 -8.37 -2.82
C PRO A 24 3.12 -7.82 -1.62
N VAL A 25 3.05 -6.50 -1.53
CA VAL A 25 2.27 -5.75 -0.54
C VAL A 25 1.47 -4.65 -1.23
N ALA A 26 0.22 -4.47 -0.81
CA ALA A 26 -0.69 -3.43 -1.25
C ALA A 26 -1.21 -2.64 -0.05
N ALA A 27 -1.45 -1.35 -0.24
CA ALA A 27 -2.06 -0.48 0.75
C ALA A 27 -3.13 0.39 0.12
N MET A 28 -4.16 0.70 0.89
CA MET A 28 -5.23 1.63 0.54
C MET A 28 -5.47 2.61 1.68
N ILE A 29 -5.64 3.88 1.33
CA ILE A 29 -5.89 4.99 2.24
C ILE A 29 -7.21 5.63 1.89
N LYS A 30 -8.06 5.84 2.89
CA LYS A 30 -9.17 6.78 2.84
C LYS A 30 -8.70 8.11 3.40
N GLY A 31 -8.74 9.16 2.60
CA GLY A 31 -8.52 10.52 3.06
C GLY A 31 -9.70 11.04 3.89
N ALA A 32 -9.49 12.13 4.63
CA ALA A 32 -10.55 12.84 5.36
C ALA A 32 -11.70 13.32 4.45
N SER A 33 -11.41 13.59 3.17
CA SER A 33 -12.40 13.92 2.13
C SER A 33 -13.30 12.73 1.75
N GLY A 34 -12.90 11.51 2.13
CA GLY A 34 -13.50 10.26 1.67
C GLY A 34 -12.92 9.72 0.36
N ALA A 35 -12.00 10.44 -0.29
CA ALA A 35 -11.26 9.94 -1.44
C ALA A 35 -10.39 8.73 -1.07
N ILE A 36 -10.18 7.83 -2.04
CA ILE A 36 -9.40 6.61 -1.86
C ILE A 36 -8.11 6.69 -2.68
N TYR A 37 -7.00 6.40 -2.03
CA TYR A 37 -5.66 6.34 -2.62
C TYR A 37 -5.08 4.96 -2.41
N SER A 38 -4.25 4.50 -3.33
CA SER A 38 -3.67 3.16 -3.26
C SER A 38 -2.20 3.16 -3.61
N GLY A 39 -1.49 2.16 -3.12
CA GLY A 39 -0.08 1.97 -3.35
C GLY A 39 0.29 0.49 -3.27
N VAL A 40 1.42 0.16 -3.87
CA VAL A 40 2.06 -1.14 -3.78
C VAL A 40 3.53 -0.95 -3.45
N ASN A 41 4.18 -2.00 -2.95
CA ASN A 41 5.63 -1.94 -2.81
C ASN A 41 6.31 -1.95 -4.19
N VAL A 42 7.37 -1.15 -4.30
CA VAL A 42 8.18 -1.00 -5.50
C VAL A 42 9.63 -1.16 -5.11
N GLU A 43 10.20 -2.30 -5.44
CA GLU A 43 11.59 -2.61 -5.10
C GLU A 43 12.58 -2.01 -6.09
N ASN A 44 13.84 -1.95 -5.65
CA ASN A 44 14.96 -1.55 -6.48
C ASN A 44 16.15 -2.46 -6.17
N ALA A 45 16.99 -2.74 -7.18
CA ALA A 45 18.21 -3.51 -6.99
C ALA A 45 19.15 -2.89 -5.94
N ALA A 46 19.14 -1.56 -5.81
CA ALA A 46 19.71 -0.87 -4.66
C ALA A 46 18.70 -0.92 -3.51
N TYR A 47 18.76 -1.95 -2.67
CA TYR A 47 17.71 -2.27 -1.68
C TYR A 47 17.23 -1.10 -0.81
N PRO A 48 18.07 -0.14 -0.37
CA PRO A 48 17.60 1.02 0.40
C PRO A 48 16.74 2.02 -0.39
N GLN A 49 16.60 1.85 -1.71
CA GLN A 49 15.79 2.71 -2.59
C GLN A 49 14.41 2.11 -2.89
N GLY A 50 14.09 0.96 -2.31
CA GLY A 50 12.75 0.39 -2.40
C GLY A 50 11.72 1.21 -1.62
N TRP A 51 10.46 1.08 -2.01
CA TRP A 51 9.34 1.78 -1.39
C TRP A 51 8.30 0.77 -0.90
N CYS A 52 7.87 0.89 0.37
CA CYS A 52 6.74 0.13 0.92
C CYS A 52 5.39 0.60 0.37
N ALA A 53 4.38 -0.27 0.41
CA ALA A 53 3.07 0.01 -0.17
C ALA A 53 2.36 1.20 0.49
N GLU A 54 2.49 1.32 1.81
CA GLU A 54 1.90 2.38 2.63
C GLU A 54 2.45 3.74 2.21
N ALA A 55 3.76 3.84 2.08
CA ALA A 55 4.39 5.09 1.73
C ALA A 55 4.15 5.45 0.25
N SER A 56 3.99 4.46 -0.65
CA SER A 56 3.47 4.70 -2.02
C SER A 56 2.04 5.26 -2.01
N ALA A 57 1.15 4.72 -1.17
CA ALA A 57 -0.23 5.21 -1.04
C ALA A 57 -0.29 6.63 -0.45
N ILE A 58 0.57 6.92 0.54
CA ILE A 58 0.73 8.27 1.10
C ILE A 58 1.23 9.23 0.02
N ALA A 59 2.23 8.83 -0.76
CA ALA A 59 2.73 9.67 -1.86
C ALA A 59 1.63 9.98 -2.89
N ALA A 60 0.80 8.99 -3.25
CA ALA A 60 -0.35 9.19 -4.13
C ALA A 60 -1.37 10.18 -3.54
N MET A 61 -1.72 10.04 -2.26
CA MET A 61 -2.63 10.94 -1.55
C MET A 61 -2.09 12.38 -1.52
N VAL A 62 -0.85 12.56 -1.09
CA VAL A 62 -0.20 13.87 -1.00
C VAL A 62 -0.07 14.53 -2.36
N SER A 63 0.29 13.77 -3.40
CA SER A 63 0.38 14.27 -4.77
C SER A 63 -0.98 14.72 -5.34
N SER A 64 -2.08 14.20 -4.79
CA SER A 64 -3.45 14.57 -5.13
C SER A 64 -3.98 15.76 -4.33
N GLY A 65 -3.16 16.34 -3.44
CA GLY A 65 -3.49 17.54 -2.65
C GLY A 65 -4.13 17.26 -1.29
N GLU A 66 -4.13 16.01 -0.82
CA GLU A 66 -4.69 15.62 0.48
C GLU A 66 -3.60 15.15 1.45
N THR A 67 -3.69 15.53 2.72
CA THR A 67 -2.67 15.21 3.73
C THR A 67 -3.23 14.56 4.99
N GLU A 68 -4.55 14.45 5.11
CA GLU A 68 -5.21 13.86 6.28
C GLU A 68 -5.68 12.43 5.96
N ILE A 69 -5.11 11.46 6.68
CA ILE A 69 -5.47 10.04 6.59
C ILE A 69 -6.61 9.76 7.57
N TYR A 70 -7.74 9.27 7.08
CA TYR A 70 -8.87 8.83 7.90
C TYR A 70 -8.79 7.34 8.24
N GLU A 71 -8.46 6.49 7.27
CA GLU A 71 -8.32 5.04 7.43
C GLU A 71 -7.23 4.51 6.50
N LEU A 72 -6.49 3.50 6.93
CA LEU A 72 -5.48 2.82 6.13
C LEU A 72 -5.61 1.31 6.31
N ALA A 73 -5.54 0.56 5.22
CA ALA A 73 -5.51 -0.89 5.21
C ALA A 73 -4.32 -1.39 4.39
N VAL A 74 -3.67 -2.45 4.88
CA VAL A 74 -2.50 -3.09 4.25
C VAL A 74 -2.78 -4.57 4.07
N MET A 75 -2.32 -5.12 2.96
CA MET A 75 -2.37 -6.55 2.67
C MET A 75 -1.03 -6.98 2.08
N ALA A 76 -0.49 -8.09 2.57
CA ALA A 76 0.59 -8.80 1.90
C ALA A 76 0.06 -10.11 1.32
N LYS A 77 0.72 -10.63 0.29
CA LYS A 77 0.47 -11.98 -0.22
C LYS A 77 1.11 -13.01 0.73
N SER A 78 0.54 -13.18 1.92
CA SER A 78 1.02 -14.06 2.98
C SER A 78 -0.15 -14.63 3.79
N ASP A 79 0.04 -15.83 4.35
CA ASP A 79 -0.89 -16.41 5.33
C ASP A 79 -0.70 -15.80 6.73
N GLU A 80 0.38 -15.03 6.93
CA GLU A 80 0.67 -14.33 8.18
C GLU A 80 0.25 -12.86 8.12
N ILE A 81 -0.08 -12.29 9.29
CA ILE A 81 -0.38 -10.87 9.42
C ILE A 81 0.89 -10.07 9.12
N CYS A 82 0.84 -9.25 8.06
CA CYS A 82 1.89 -8.28 7.76
C CYS A 82 1.62 -6.99 8.51
N THR A 83 2.53 -6.61 9.41
CA THR A 83 2.51 -5.29 10.05
C THR A 83 3.34 -4.30 9.24
N PRO A 84 2.97 -3.01 9.22
CA PRO A 84 3.81 -1.98 8.60
C PRO A 84 5.24 -1.97 9.13
N CYS A 85 6.19 -1.63 8.27
CA CYS A 85 7.56 -1.37 8.71
C CYS A 85 7.62 -0.05 9.51
N GLY A 86 8.65 0.06 10.36
CA GLY A 86 8.87 1.22 11.22
C GLY A 86 9.19 2.52 10.47
#